data_AF-A7S5A7-F1
#
_entry.id   AF-A7S5A7-F1
#
_cell.length_a   1.000
_cell.length_b   1.000
_cell.length_c   1.000
_cell.angle_alpha   90.00
_cell.angle_beta   90.00
_cell.angle_gamma   90.00
#
_symmetry.space_group_name_H-M   'P 1'
#
loop_
_entity.id
_entity.type
_entity.pdbx_description
1 polymer ?
#
loop_
_entity_poly.entity_id
_entity_poly.type
_entity_poly.pdbx_seq_one_letter_code
_entity_poly.pdbx_strand_id
1 'polypeptide(L)'
;PDEAGVIVVAKQQISGKGRGGNAWLSPVGCMMFSLEVKIRFSTELGSRLPFLQHLASLSFVEAVRTIPGYEDINVRLKWPNDIYYGKESKLGGVLVTSSITGNTLHAVVGMGINISNSEPTTCINDIIREYNTSHNTILSPICLEMVLARTVNCMEKLISEFQEHGKGPFLEKYYKRWLHSGSKVSINFGKPESGTIMGLDEFGFLSVEKDSGEVCSVQPDGNTFDMLKNLIQVKG
;
A
#
# COMPACT_ATOMS: atom_id res chain seq x y z
N PRO A 1 21.78 22.95 -1.86
CA PRO A 1 21.91 21.48 -1.66
C PRO A 1 21.02 20.79 -2.68
N ASP A 2 21.60 20.23 -3.74
CA ASP A 2 20.95 20.11 -5.05
C ASP A 2 20.28 18.73 -5.27
N GLU A 3 19.14 18.34 -4.69
CA GLU A 3 18.00 19.01 -4.06
C GLU A 3 17.58 18.17 -2.85
N ALA A 4 17.27 18.79 -1.71
CA ALA A 4 16.64 18.06 -0.60
C ALA A 4 15.22 17.62 -1.01
N GLY A 5 14.87 16.35 -0.76
CA GLY A 5 13.51 15.86 -0.98
C GLY A 5 12.50 16.63 -0.12
N VAL A 6 11.29 16.86 -0.65
CA VAL A 6 10.24 17.59 0.05
C VAL A 6 9.20 16.61 0.59
N ILE A 7 8.89 16.74 1.88
CA ILE A 7 7.72 16.12 2.50
C ILE A 7 6.80 17.20 3.06
N VAL A 8 5.51 17.09 2.75
CA VAL A 8 4.46 17.95 3.31
C VAL A 8 3.58 17.10 4.18
N VAL A 9 3.48 17.44 5.47
CA VAL A 9 2.64 16.76 6.45
C VAL A 9 1.45 17.65 6.78
N ALA A 10 0.25 17.07 6.79
CA ALA A 10 -0.97 17.81 7.09
C ALA A 10 -1.67 17.21 8.32
N LYS A 11 -2.11 18.07 9.24
CA LYS A 11 -2.95 17.65 10.38
C LYS A 11 -4.37 17.28 9.94
N GLN A 12 -4.87 17.92 8.87
CA GLN A 12 -6.20 17.71 8.32
C GLN A 12 -6.22 18.11 6.84
N GLN A 13 -7.02 17.42 6.01
CA GLN A 13 -7.24 17.78 4.60
C GLN A 13 -8.72 18.10 4.34
N ILE A 14 -9.01 19.28 3.81
CA ILE A 14 -10.40 19.69 3.50
C ILE A 14 -10.91 18.98 2.23
N SER A 15 -10.01 18.59 1.33
CA SER A 15 -10.35 17.95 0.05
C SER A 15 -9.38 16.81 -0.26
N GLY A 16 -9.22 15.89 0.70
CA GLY A 16 -8.40 14.70 0.53
C GLY A 16 -8.87 13.85 -0.65
N LYS A 17 -7.92 13.33 -1.44
CA LYS A 17 -8.20 12.53 -2.64
C LYS A 17 -7.67 11.11 -2.49
N GLY A 18 -8.50 10.15 -2.87
CA GLY A 18 -8.12 8.75 -3.11
C GLY A 18 -8.08 8.42 -4.60
N ARG A 19 -7.81 7.16 -4.91
CA ARG A 19 -7.78 6.67 -6.30
C ARG A 19 -9.17 6.66 -6.93
N GLY A 20 -9.22 6.86 -8.26
CA GLY A 20 -10.46 6.81 -9.03
C GLY A 20 -11.46 7.92 -8.68
N GLY A 21 -11.01 9.05 -8.15
CA GLY A 21 -11.87 10.18 -7.77
C GLY A 21 -12.54 10.05 -6.40
N ASN A 22 -12.29 8.96 -5.66
CA ASN A 22 -12.82 8.80 -4.30
C ASN A 22 -12.30 9.91 -3.37
N ALA A 23 -13.13 10.35 -2.43
CA ALA A 23 -12.70 11.26 -1.37
C ALA A 23 -11.91 10.50 -0.29
N TRP A 24 -10.86 11.12 0.25
CA TRP A 24 -10.19 10.65 1.48
C TRP A 24 -10.74 11.43 2.68
N LEU A 25 -11.44 10.73 3.56
CA LEU A 25 -11.91 11.28 4.81
C LEU A 25 -10.73 11.40 5.79
N SER A 26 -10.51 12.61 6.32
CA SER A 26 -9.33 12.91 7.14
C SER A 26 -9.68 13.61 8.47
N PRO A 27 -10.35 12.92 9.42
CA PRO A 27 -10.50 13.43 10.77
C PRO A 27 -9.13 13.66 11.43
N VAL A 28 -9.10 14.50 12.46
CA VAL A 28 -7.90 14.68 13.29
C VAL A 28 -7.50 13.33 13.87
N GLY A 29 -6.23 12.96 13.71
CA GLY A 29 -5.67 11.68 14.16
C GLY A 29 -5.25 10.74 13.03
N CYS A 30 -5.53 11.08 11.77
CA CYS A 30 -4.90 10.45 10.61
C CYS A 30 -3.44 10.89 10.45
N MET A 31 -2.55 9.96 10.15
CA MET A 31 -1.22 10.28 9.62
C MET A 31 -1.36 10.55 8.11
N MET A 32 -1.00 11.76 7.68
CA MET A 32 -1.11 12.17 6.29
C MET A 32 0.12 12.95 5.83
N PHE A 33 0.70 12.52 4.72
CA PHE A 33 1.78 13.26 4.08
C PHE A 33 1.77 13.10 2.56
N SER A 34 2.50 13.98 1.90
CA SER A 34 2.90 13.88 0.49
C SER A 34 4.41 14.00 0.41
N LEU A 35 5.06 12.98 -0.14
CA LEU A 35 6.52 12.90 -0.29
C LEU A 35 6.88 12.96 -1.77
N GLU A 36 7.75 13.89 -2.15
CA GLU A 36 8.34 13.91 -3.49
C GLU A 36 9.43 12.84 -3.61
N VAL A 37 9.36 12.04 -4.68
CA VAL A 37 10.35 11.03 -5.03
C VAL A 37 10.73 11.20 -6.50
N LYS A 38 12.03 11.32 -6.78
CA LYS A 38 12.57 11.45 -8.14
C LYS A 38 13.20 10.13 -8.56
N ILE A 39 12.75 9.56 -9.68
CA ILE A 39 13.19 8.25 -10.17
C ILE A 39 13.65 8.40 -11.61
N ARG A 40 14.92 8.07 -11.88
CA ARG A 40 15.44 8.06 -13.25
C ARG A 40 15.01 6.78 -13.96
N PHE A 41 14.58 6.87 -15.22
CA PHE A 41 14.13 5.69 -15.98
C PHE A 41 15.23 4.65 -16.22
N SER A 42 16.50 5.06 -16.15
CA SER A 42 17.66 4.16 -16.27
C SER A 42 17.90 3.27 -15.04
N THR A 43 17.10 3.41 -13.98
CA THR A 43 17.24 2.65 -12.73
C THR A 43 16.28 1.46 -12.71
N GLU A 44 16.53 0.49 -11.83
CA GLU A 44 15.74 -0.74 -11.72
C GLU A 44 14.28 -0.47 -11.33
N LEU A 45 14.04 0.50 -10.43
CA LEU A 45 12.68 0.98 -10.14
C LEU A 45 12.11 1.81 -11.29
N GLY A 46 12.96 2.55 -12.00
CA GLY A 46 12.58 3.41 -13.12
C GLY A 46 11.93 2.66 -14.28
N SER A 47 12.34 1.43 -14.53
CA SER A 47 11.72 0.54 -15.53
C SER A 47 10.46 -0.18 -15.02
N ARG A 48 10.13 -0.05 -13.72
CA ARG A 48 9.07 -0.80 -13.01
C ARG A 48 8.27 0.08 -12.06
N LEU A 49 7.89 1.27 -12.54
CA LEU A 49 7.26 2.32 -11.74
C LEU A 49 6.04 1.91 -10.89
N PRO A 50 5.16 0.97 -11.31
CA PRO A 50 4.05 0.55 -10.47
C PRO A 50 4.48 -0.05 -9.12
N PHE A 51 5.73 -0.51 -8.97
CA PHE A 51 6.26 -0.94 -7.67
C PHE A 51 6.40 0.18 -6.65
N LEU A 52 6.47 1.46 -7.06
CA LEU A 52 6.60 2.58 -6.12
C LEU A 52 5.44 2.61 -5.11
N GLN A 53 4.20 2.36 -5.56
CA GLN A 53 3.06 2.31 -4.64
C GLN A 53 3.14 1.12 -3.68
N HIS A 54 3.68 -0.03 -4.14
CA HIS A 54 3.82 -1.23 -3.33
C HIS A 54 4.91 -1.09 -2.28
N LEU A 55 6.04 -0.48 -2.66
CA LEU A 55 7.14 -0.09 -1.76
C LEU A 55 6.63 0.87 -0.68
N ALA A 56 5.87 1.90 -1.08
CA ALA A 56 5.28 2.85 -0.15
C ALA A 56 4.28 2.18 0.80
N SER A 57 3.36 1.34 0.31
CA SER A 57 2.41 0.65 1.19
C SER A 57 3.13 -0.32 2.15
N LEU A 58 4.11 -1.09 1.66
CA LEU A 58 4.90 -2.00 2.51
C LEU A 58 5.69 -1.25 3.58
N SER A 59 6.22 -0.05 3.26
CA SER A 59 7.01 0.74 4.21
C SER A 59 6.24 1.05 5.50
N PHE A 60 4.94 1.32 5.40
CA PHE A 60 4.09 1.56 6.57
C PHE A 60 3.87 0.28 7.38
N VAL A 61 3.59 -0.83 6.70
CA VAL A 61 3.37 -2.13 7.37
C VAL A 61 4.62 -2.57 8.11
N GLU A 62 5.79 -2.44 7.50
CA GLU A 62 7.07 -2.72 8.16
C GLU A 62 7.35 -1.71 9.29
N ALA A 63 7.04 -0.42 9.10
CA ALA A 63 7.23 0.60 10.14
C ALA A 63 6.47 0.26 11.44
N VAL A 64 5.27 -0.33 11.34
CA VAL A 64 4.48 -0.78 12.50
C VAL A 64 4.97 -2.15 13.01
N ARG A 65 5.04 -3.16 12.14
CA ARG A 65 5.25 -4.56 12.55
C ARG A 65 6.69 -4.90 12.95
N THR A 66 7.62 -3.96 12.78
CA THR A 66 9.01 -4.09 13.26
C THR A 66 9.27 -3.27 14.52
N ILE A 67 8.24 -2.67 15.12
CA ILE A 67 8.32 -2.15 16.49
C ILE A 67 8.33 -3.37 17.42
N PRO A 68 9.28 -3.49 18.36
CA PRO A 68 9.32 -4.62 19.29
C PRO A 68 7.99 -4.79 20.03
N GLY A 69 7.40 -5.98 19.95
CA GLY A 69 6.10 -6.32 20.55
C GLY A 69 4.89 -6.12 19.64
N TYR A 70 5.06 -5.57 18.43
CA TYR A 70 3.96 -5.31 17.48
C TYR A 70 3.97 -6.26 16.28
N GLU A 71 4.81 -7.30 16.31
CA GLU A 71 5.01 -8.25 15.22
C GLU A 71 3.69 -8.93 14.81
N ASP A 72 2.83 -9.19 15.80
CA ASP A 72 1.54 -9.88 15.66
C ASP A 72 0.35 -8.95 15.39
N ILE A 73 0.56 -7.63 15.38
CA ILE A 73 -0.49 -6.71 14.93
C ILE A 73 -0.74 -6.94 13.44
N ASN A 74 -1.94 -7.40 13.10
CA ASN A 74 -2.30 -7.95 11.80
C ASN A 74 -2.52 -6.87 10.71
N VAL A 75 -1.57 -5.94 10.57
CA VAL A 75 -1.54 -4.96 9.48
C VAL A 75 -1.11 -5.66 8.18
N ARG A 76 -1.92 -5.49 7.14
CA ARG A 76 -1.81 -6.23 5.88
C ARG A 76 -1.94 -5.32 4.66
N LEU A 77 -1.41 -5.81 3.55
CA LEU A 77 -1.48 -5.14 2.25
C LEU A 77 -2.61 -5.73 1.41
N LYS A 78 -3.45 -4.85 0.88
CA LYS A 78 -4.40 -5.18 -0.17
C LYS A 78 -3.96 -4.47 -1.45
N TRP A 79 -3.62 -5.27 -2.46
CA TRP A 79 -3.39 -4.77 -3.82
C TRP A 79 -4.58 -3.88 -4.28
N PRO A 80 -4.33 -2.72 -4.91
CA PRO A 80 -2.99 -2.26 -5.35
C PRO A 80 -2.18 -1.49 -4.31
N ASN A 81 -2.82 -0.91 -3.30
CA ASN A 81 -2.22 0.21 -2.56
C ASN A 81 -2.89 0.48 -1.20
N ASP A 82 -3.79 -0.39 -0.77
CA ASP A 82 -4.54 -0.21 0.47
C ASP A 82 -3.87 -0.95 1.63
N ILE A 83 -3.97 -0.37 2.83
CA ILE A 83 -3.49 -0.97 4.07
C ILE A 83 -4.71 -1.33 4.93
N TYR A 84 -4.71 -2.56 5.44
CA TYR A 84 -5.83 -3.17 6.16
C TYR A 84 -5.40 -3.70 7.51
N TYR A 85 -6.35 -3.83 8.43
CA TYR A 85 -6.27 -4.73 9.57
C TYR A 85 -7.08 -5.98 9.28
N GLY A 86 -6.43 -7.15 9.34
CA GLY A 86 -7.03 -8.39 8.89
C GLY A 86 -7.47 -8.29 7.43
N LYS A 87 -8.69 -8.74 7.12
CA LYS A 87 -9.29 -8.69 5.77
C LYS A 87 -10.42 -7.66 5.65
N GLU A 88 -10.87 -7.08 6.75
CA GLU A 88 -12.16 -6.38 6.82
C GLU A 88 -11.98 -4.87 6.94
N SER A 89 -11.07 -4.42 7.82
CA SER A 89 -10.97 -3.01 8.18
C SER A 89 -9.88 -2.30 7.38
N LYS A 90 -10.28 -1.40 6.48
CA LYS A 90 -9.33 -0.53 5.78
C LYS A 90 -8.81 0.54 6.74
N LEU A 91 -7.48 0.60 6.89
CA LEU A 91 -6.79 1.61 7.69
C LEU A 91 -6.39 2.82 6.87
N GLY A 92 -6.19 2.65 5.56
CA GLY A 92 -5.84 3.75 4.67
C GLY A 92 -5.23 3.26 3.37
N GLY A 93 -4.43 4.09 2.74
CA GLY A 93 -3.78 3.73 1.49
C GLY A 93 -2.80 4.76 0.97
N VAL A 94 -2.20 4.40 -0.16
CA VAL A 94 -1.19 5.19 -0.87
C VAL A 94 -1.75 5.68 -2.20
N LEU A 95 -1.51 6.93 -2.55
CA LEU A 95 -1.79 7.49 -3.87
C LEU A 95 -0.48 8.00 -4.47
N VAL A 96 -0.11 7.49 -5.64
CA VAL A 96 1.05 8.00 -6.38
C VAL A 96 0.54 8.80 -7.56
N THR A 97 0.90 10.08 -7.63
CA THR A 97 0.77 10.89 -8.84
C THR A 97 2.16 11.16 -9.39
N SER A 98 2.28 11.40 -10.70
CA SER A 98 3.59 11.67 -11.28
C SER A 98 3.52 12.57 -12.50
N SER A 99 4.65 13.21 -12.78
CA SER A 99 4.94 13.90 -14.03
C SER A 99 6.32 13.48 -14.53
N ILE A 100 6.58 13.68 -15.82
CA ILE A 100 7.85 13.32 -16.44
C ILE A 100 8.56 14.59 -16.87
N THR A 101 9.81 14.73 -16.48
CA THR A 101 10.69 15.81 -16.94
C THR A 101 11.99 15.20 -17.44
N GLY A 102 12.22 15.25 -18.76
CA GLY A 102 13.36 14.59 -19.39
C GLY A 102 13.36 13.08 -19.13
N ASN A 103 14.45 12.57 -18.53
CA ASN A 103 14.63 11.14 -18.21
C ASN A 103 14.29 10.79 -16.74
N THR A 104 13.54 11.67 -16.07
CA THR A 104 13.21 11.54 -14.64
C THR A 104 11.71 11.60 -14.45
N LEU A 105 11.18 10.63 -13.71
CA LEU A 105 9.85 10.68 -13.13
C LEU A 105 9.90 11.49 -11.84
N HIS A 106 9.06 12.51 -11.74
CA HIS A 106 8.76 13.20 -10.49
C HIS A 106 7.47 12.63 -9.94
N ALA A 107 7.56 11.80 -8.92
CA ALA A 107 6.42 11.18 -8.26
C ALA A 107 6.10 11.90 -6.94
N VAL A 108 4.82 12.05 -6.63
CA VAL A 108 4.34 12.45 -5.31
C VAL A 108 3.64 11.25 -4.69
N VAL A 109 4.24 10.70 -3.65
CA VAL A 109 3.68 9.61 -2.84
C VAL A 109 2.85 10.24 -1.73
N GLY A 110 1.54 10.27 -1.93
CA GLY A 110 0.56 10.60 -0.89
C GLY A 110 0.24 9.37 -0.06
N MET A 111 0.29 9.48 1.26
CA MET A 111 -0.13 8.41 2.16
C MET A 111 -1.07 8.98 3.22
N GLY A 112 -2.22 8.34 3.38
CA GLY A 112 -3.20 8.67 4.43
C GLY A 112 -3.56 7.40 5.18
N ILE A 113 -3.32 7.38 6.50
CA ILE A 113 -3.59 6.23 7.37
C ILE A 113 -4.28 6.67 8.66
N ASN A 114 -5.26 5.89 9.09
CA ASN A 114 -5.96 6.06 10.35
C ASN A 114 -5.11 5.55 11.52
N ILE A 115 -4.59 6.46 12.34
CA ILE A 115 -3.73 6.10 13.48
C ILE A 115 -4.46 6.25 14.81
N SER A 116 -5.07 7.42 15.05
CA SER A 116 -5.69 7.77 16.33
C SER A 116 -7.08 8.40 16.21
N ASN A 117 -7.69 8.29 15.04
CA ASN A 117 -9.04 8.77 14.73
C ASN A 117 -10.06 7.63 14.85
N SER A 118 -10.50 7.33 16.07
CA SER A 118 -11.45 6.23 16.33
C SER A 118 -12.82 6.39 15.65
N GLU A 119 -13.21 7.63 15.32
CA GLU A 119 -14.48 7.93 14.66
C GLU A 119 -14.23 8.86 13.46
N PRO A 120 -14.95 8.68 12.33
CA PRO A 120 -15.97 7.65 12.05
C PRO A 120 -15.37 6.37 11.42
N THR A 121 -14.09 6.07 11.68
CA THR A 121 -13.36 4.98 11.01
C THR A 121 -12.51 4.20 12.00
N THR A 122 -12.24 2.92 11.74
CA THR A 122 -11.25 2.16 12.51
C THR A 122 -9.85 2.72 12.36
N CYS A 123 -9.11 2.85 13.48
CA CYS A 123 -7.71 3.27 13.50
C CYS A 123 -6.79 2.27 14.22
N ILE A 124 -5.48 2.38 14.00
CA ILE A 124 -4.49 1.46 14.58
C ILE A 124 -4.50 1.47 16.12
N ASN A 125 -4.70 2.62 16.76
CA ASN A 125 -4.73 2.68 18.21
C ASN A 125 -5.99 2.04 18.82
N ASP A 126 -7.07 1.87 18.05
CA ASP A 126 -8.20 1.02 18.49
C ASP A 126 -7.82 -0.45 18.44
N ILE A 127 -7.17 -0.86 17.35
CA ILE A 127 -6.69 -2.24 17.16
C ILE A 127 -5.70 -2.64 18.25
N ILE A 128 -4.76 -1.75 18.61
CA ILE A 128 -3.81 -2.01 19.69
C ILE A 128 -4.55 -2.21 21.03
N ARG A 129 -5.57 -1.39 21.31
CA ARG A 129 -6.40 -1.53 22.53
C ARG A 129 -7.16 -2.86 22.55
N GLU A 130 -7.75 -3.25 21.42
CA GLU A 130 -8.45 -4.53 21.28
C GLU A 130 -7.48 -5.72 21.42
N TYR A 131 -6.30 -5.63 20.79
CA TYR A 131 -5.26 -6.65 20.88
C TYR A 131 -4.78 -6.83 22.32
N ASN A 132 -4.49 -5.73 23.03
CA ASN A 132 -4.14 -5.74 24.45
C ASN A 132 -5.18 -6.45 25.30
N THR A 133 -6.46 -6.17 25.06
CA THR A 133 -7.59 -6.80 25.78
C THR A 133 -7.66 -8.29 25.48
N SER A 134 -7.53 -8.68 24.21
CA SER A 134 -7.73 -10.05 23.75
C SER A 134 -6.55 -10.98 24.08
N HIS A 135 -5.34 -10.43 24.19
CA HIS A 135 -4.10 -11.19 24.39
C HIS A 135 -3.45 -10.93 25.75
N ASN A 136 -4.09 -10.13 26.62
CA ASN A 136 -3.55 -9.72 27.92
C ASN A 136 -2.14 -9.10 27.82
N THR A 137 -1.97 -8.18 26.85
CA THR A 137 -0.72 -7.46 26.60
C THR A 137 -0.84 -5.97 26.95
N ILE A 138 0.28 -5.25 26.98
CA ILE A 138 0.38 -3.84 27.38
C ILE A 138 1.14 -3.00 26.34
N LEU A 139 0.78 -3.17 25.07
CA LEU A 139 1.36 -2.37 23.99
C LEU A 139 0.91 -0.92 24.09
N SER A 140 1.84 0.00 23.87
CA SER A 140 1.54 1.44 23.87
C SER A 140 0.80 1.86 22.60
N PRO A 141 -0.07 2.89 22.66
CA PRO A 141 -0.57 3.53 21.45
C PRO A 141 0.60 4.05 20.60
N ILE A 142 0.50 3.93 19.29
CA ILE A 142 1.48 4.48 18.34
C ILE A 142 1.20 5.97 18.15
N CYS A 143 2.25 6.80 18.26
CA CYS A 143 2.19 8.22 17.93
C CYS A 143 2.44 8.48 16.44
N LEU A 144 1.75 9.49 15.89
CA LEU A 144 1.74 9.79 14.46
C LEU A 144 3.14 10.14 13.94
N GLU A 145 3.86 10.97 14.68
CA GLU A 145 5.17 11.50 14.29
C GLU A 145 6.21 10.39 14.22
N MET A 146 6.19 9.48 15.19
CA MET A 146 7.10 8.33 15.23
C MET A 146 6.81 7.36 14.08
N VAL A 147 5.55 6.99 13.85
CA VAL A 147 5.23 6.05 12.76
C VAL A 147 5.45 6.68 11.39
N LEU A 148 5.24 7.99 11.23
CA LEU A 148 5.59 8.72 10.01
C LEU A 148 7.10 8.65 9.75
N ALA A 149 7.92 9.01 10.75
CA ALA A 149 9.38 8.98 10.62
C ALA A 149 9.88 7.56 10.27
N ARG A 150 9.35 6.54 10.95
CA ARG A 150 9.68 5.13 10.64
C ARG A 150 9.25 4.75 9.23
N THR A 151 8.06 5.17 8.79
CA THR A 151 7.54 4.88 7.45
C THR A 151 8.45 5.44 6.37
N VAL A 152 8.87 6.70 6.50
CA VAL A 152 9.77 7.34 5.53
C VAL A 152 11.13 6.65 5.49
N ASN A 153 11.72 6.33 6.65
CA ASN A 153 12.99 5.60 6.73
C ASN A 153 12.89 4.19 6.12
N CYS A 154 11.79 3.48 6.39
CA CYS A 154 11.52 2.18 5.79
C CYS A 154 11.35 2.29 4.27
N MET A 155 10.70 3.35 3.78
CA MET A 155 10.50 3.57 2.35
C MET A 155 11.81 3.81 1.62
N GLU A 156 12.68 4.68 2.17
CA GLU A 156 14.02 4.94 1.62
C GLU A 156 14.85 3.66 1.56
N LYS A 157 14.84 2.86 2.64
CA LYS A 157 15.54 1.56 2.67
C LYS A 157 14.98 0.59 1.63
N LEU A 158 13.67 0.44 1.54
CA LEU A 158 13.04 -0.46 0.58
C LEU A 158 13.30 -0.04 -0.88
N ILE A 159 13.27 1.26 -1.18
CA ILE A 159 13.61 1.77 -2.51
C ILE A 159 15.08 1.48 -2.82
N SER A 160 16.00 1.72 -1.87
CA SER A 160 17.43 1.44 -2.06
C SER A 160 17.69 -0.05 -2.30
N GLU A 161 17.11 -0.93 -1.48
CA GLU A 161 17.20 -2.39 -1.66
C GLU A 161 16.63 -2.84 -3.01
N PHE A 162 15.51 -2.23 -3.47
CA PHE A 162 14.93 -2.55 -4.77
C PHE A 162 15.84 -2.12 -5.92
N GLN A 163 16.48 -0.95 -5.81
CA GLN A 163 17.41 -0.46 -6.83
C GLN A 163 18.66 -1.34 -6.94
N GLU A 164 19.14 -1.88 -5.83
CA GLU A 164 20.36 -2.69 -5.76
C GLU A 164 20.12 -4.16 -6.13
N HIS A 165 19.02 -4.75 -5.64
CA HIS A 165 18.78 -6.19 -5.72
C HIS A 165 17.57 -6.57 -6.58
N GLY A 166 16.87 -5.59 -7.16
CA GLY A 166 15.66 -5.79 -7.93
C GLY A 166 14.46 -6.21 -7.08
N LYS A 167 13.40 -6.67 -7.77
CA LYS A 167 12.12 -6.98 -7.13
C LYS A 167 12.11 -8.23 -6.23
N GLY A 168 13.08 -9.14 -6.36
CA GLY A 168 13.05 -10.45 -5.70
C GLY A 168 12.92 -10.37 -4.16
N PRO A 169 13.90 -9.78 -3.46
CA PRO A 169 13.84 -9.61 -2.00
C PRO A 169 12.65 -8.77 -1.54
N PHE A 170 12.24 -7.79 -2.35
CA PHE A 170 11.04 -7.01 -2.09
C PHE A 170 9.77 -7.88 -2.10
N LEU A 171 9.60 -8.73 -3.12
CA LEU A 171 8.43 -9.60 -3.25
C LEU A 171 8.32 -10.59 -2.09
N GLU A 172 9.43 -11.12 -1.59
CA GLU A 172 9.44 -11.98 -0.40
C GLU A 172 8.87 -11.26 0.83
N LYS A 173 9.27 -10.00 1.06
CA LYS A 173 8.73 -9.19 2.16
C LYS A 173 7.26 -8.84 1.90
N TYR A 174 6.94 -8.41 0.69
CA TYR A 174 5.60 -7.99 0.30
C TYR A 174 4.57 -9.12 0.47
N TYR A 175 4.87 -10.33 -0.02
CA TYR A 175 3.95 -11.47 0.06
C TYR A 175 3.79 -12.04 1.47
N LYS A 176 4.74 -11.84 2.38
CA LYS A 176 4.54 -12.13 3.81
C LYS A 176 3.49 -11.21 4.45
N ARG A 177 3.23 -10.04 3.85
CA ARG A 177 2.34 -9.00 4.40
C ARG A 177 1.03 -8.81 3.63
N TRP A 178 0.91 -9.27 2.40
CA TRP A 178 -0.31 -9.09 1.62
C TRP A 178 -1.42 -10.11 1.93
N LEU A 179 -2.62 -9.88 1.38
CA LEU A 179 -3.82 -10.69 1.65
C LEU A 179 -4.14 -11.76 0.59
N HIS A 180 -3.42 -11.79 -0.53
CA HIS A 180 -3.97 -12.35 -1.78
C HIS A 180 -3.40 -13.70 -2.22
N SER A 181 -2.36 -14.22 -1.55
CA SER A 181 -1.72 -15.50 -1.94
C SER A 181 -2.72 -16.64 -2.11
N GLY A 182 -2.73 -17.27 -3.28
CA GLY A 182 -3.55 -18.45 -3.58
C GLY A 182 -5.05 -18.20 -3.59
N SER A 183 -5.49 -16.94 -3.63
CA SER A 183 -6.92 -16.61 -3.63
C SER A 183 -7.54 -16.94 -4.99
N LYS A 184 -8.62 -17.73 -4.97
CA LYS A 184 -9.46 -17.94 -6.16
C LYS A 184 -10.30 -16.70 -6.42
N VAL A 185 -10.35 -16.27 -7.67
CA VAL A 185 -11.07 -15.08 -8.11
C VAL A 185 -11.93 -15.37 -9.34
N SER A 186 -13.03 -14.65 -9.45
CA SER A 186 -13.81 -14.53 -10.69
C SER A 186 -13.33 -13.31 -11.46
N ILE A 187 -13.01 -13.47 -12.75
CA ILE A 187 -12.58 -12.41 -13.65
C ILE A 187 -13.72 -12.16 -14.64
N ASN A 188 -14.19 -10.92 -14.73
CA ASN A 188 -15.24 -10.52 -15.65
C ASN A 188 -14.77 -9.38 -16.57
N PHE A 189 -14.19 -9.77 -17.70
CA PHE A 189 -13.83 -8.88 -18.81
C PHE A 189 -14.75 -9.11 -20.02
N GLY A 190 -16.06 -9.23 -19.76
CA GLY A 190 -17.10 -9.50 -20.76
C GLY A 190 -17.57 -10.96 -20.76
N LYS A 191 -16.69 -11.91 -20.46
CA LYS A 191 -17.04 -13.31 -20.18
C LYS A 191 -16.49 -13.71 -18.80
N PRO A 192 -17.34 -14.11 -17.85
CA PRO A 192 -16.87 -14.58 -16.54
C PRO A 192 -16.02 -15.85 -16.67
N GLU A 193 -14.85 -15.82 -16.04
CA GLU A 193 -13.93 -16.95 -15.93
C GLU A 193 -13.37 -17.02 -14.50
N SER A 194 -13.00 -18.21 -14.02
CA SER A 194 -12.33 -18.36 -12.73
C SER A 194 -10.80 -18.38 -12.92
N GLY A 195 -10.08 -17.96 -11.89
CA GLY A 195 -8.63 -18.01 -11.86
C GLY A 195 -8.08 -17.91 -10.45
N THR A 196 -6.75 -17.96 -10.33
CA THR A 196 -6.02 -17.90 -9.07
C THR A 196 -5.02 -16.76 -9.11
N ILE A 197 -4.99 -15.94 -8.05
CA ILE A 197 -3.97 -14.89 -7.91
C ILE A 197 -2.61 -15.54 -7.69
N MET A 198 -1.69 -15.26 -8.60
CA MET A 198 -0.32 -15.79 -8.58
C MET A 198 0.68 -14.84 -7.91
N GLY A 199 0.40 -13.54 -7.92
CA GLY A 199 1.40 -12.57 -7.52
C GLY A 199 1.26 -11.22 -8.20
N LEU A 200 2.42 -10.59 -8.35
CA LEU A 200 2.66 -9.43 -9.17
C LEU A 200 3.51 -9.87 -10.36
N ASP A 201 3.22 -9.32 -11.53
CA ASP A 201 3.99 -9.58 -12.74
C ASP A 201 5.34 -8.85 -12.76
N GLU A 202 5.97 -8.74 -13.93
CA GLU A 202 7.23 -8.02 -14.06
C GLU A 202 7.15 -6.53 -13.74
N PHE A 203 6.00 -5.91 -13.95
CA PHE A 203 5.81 -4.47 -13.83
C PHE A 203 5.11 -4.07 -12.53
N GLY A 204 4.60 -5.04 -11.75
CA GLY A 204 3.93 -4.80 -10.47
C GLY A 204 2.40 -4.82 -10.58
N PHE A 205 1.86 -5.31 -11.69
CA PHE A 205 0.42 -5.53 -11.87
C PHE A 205 0.01 -6.91 -11.34
N LEU A 206 -1.28 -7.06 -11.01
CA LEU A 206 -1.77 -8.31 -10.42
C LEU A 206 -1.76 -9.43 -11.48
N SER A 207 -1.03 -10.50 -11.21
CA SER A 207 -0.96 -11.67 -12.08
C SER A 207 -1.99 -12.71 -11.65
N VAL A 208 -2.84 -13.14 -12.59
CA VAL A 208 -3.88 -14.15 -12.35
C VAL A 208 -3.75 -15.26 -13.38
N GLU A 209 -3.64 -16.49 -12.93
CA GLU A 209 -3.71 -17.68 -13.79
C GLU A 209 -5.17 -18.12 -13.89
N LYS A 210 -5.73 -18.07 -15.10
CA LYS A 210 -7.09 -18.54 -15.38
C LYS A 210 -7.15 -20.06 -15.34
N ASP A 211 -8.33 -20.63 -15.10
CA ASP A 211 -8.54 -22.08 -15.14
C ASP A 211 -8.23 -22.70 -16.53
N SER A 212 -8.22 -21.89 -17.59
CA SER A 212 -7.76 -22.27 -18.93
C SER A 212 -6.23 -22.43 -19.05
N GLY A 213 -5.47 -22.02 -18.04
CA GLY A 213 -3.99 -22.00 -18.03
C GLY A 213 -3.39 -20.70 -18.59
N GLU A 214 -4.21 -19.79 -19.10
CA GLU A 214 -3.75 -18.47 -19.55
C GLU A 214 -3.45 -17.56 -18.34
N VAL A 215 -2.27 -16.93 -18.33
CA VAL A 215 -1.94 -15.91 -17.32
C VAL A 215 -2.28 -14.54 -17.85
N CYS A 216 -3.10 -13.79 -17.12
CA CYS A 216 -3.42 -12.40 -17.43
C CYS A 216 -2.83 -11.43 -16.40
N SER A 217 -2.46 -10.24 -16.88
CA SER A 217 -2.01 -9.12 -16.05
C SER A 217 -3.15 -8.11 -15.90
N VAL A 218 -3.50 -7.80 -14.64
CA VAL A 218 -4.61 -6.92 -14.29
C VAL A 218 -4.06 -5.57 -13.81
N GLN A 219 -4.32 -4.53 -14.60
CA GLN A 219 -3.93 -3.17 -14.26
C GLN A 219 -4.87 -2.56 -13.22
N PRO A 220 -4.36 -1.75 -12.28
CA PRO A 220 -5.15 -1.18 -11.20
C PRO A 220 -6.04 -0.01 -11.66
N ASP A 221 -5.69 0.60 -12.79
CA ASP A 221 -6.47 1.64 -13.46
C ASP A 221 -7.23 0.98 -14.61
N GLY A 222 -8.56 1.12 -14.60
CA GLY A 222 -9.46 0.38 -15.50
C GLY A 222 -10.07 -0.89 -14.91
N ASN A 223 -9.59 -1.42 -13.77
CA ASN A 223 -10.19 -2.58 -13.11
C ASN A 223 -10.54 -2.32 -11.64
N THR A 224 -11.51 -3.05 -11.12
CA THR A 224 -11.86 -3.14 -9.69
C THR A 224 -11.54 -4.53 -9.17
N PHE A 225 -11.20 -4.63 -7.89
CA PHE A 225 -11.09 -5.90 -7.17
C PHE A 225 -11.93 -5.82 -5.89
N ASP A 226 -13.10 -6.47 -5.92
CA ASP A 226 -13.96 -6.67 -4.76
C ASP A 226 -13.47 -7.92 -4.00
N MET A 227 -12.74 -7.69 -2.91
CA MET A 227 -12.16 -8.77 -2.09
C MET A 227 -13.24 -9.61 -1.41
N LEU A 228 -14.41 -9.04 -1.06
CA LEU A 228 -15.48 -9.78 -0.39
C LEU A 228 -16.14 -10.78 -1.34
N LYS A 229 -16.24 -10.41 -2.63
CA LYS A 229 -16.78 -11.28 -3.68
C LYS A 229 -15.72 -12.08 -4.43
N ASN A 230 -14.44 -11.84 -4.13
CA ASN A 230 -13.32 -12.30 -4.95
C ASN A 230 -13.50 -12.01 -6.45
N LEU A 231 -13.99 -10.81 -6.80
CA LEU A 231 -14.35 -10.44 -8.16
C LEU A 231 -13.42 -9.36 -8.72
N ILE A 232 -12.82 -9.65 -9.87
CA ILE A 232 -12.06 -8.72 -10.69
C ILE A 232 -12.89 -8.37 -11.92
N GLN A 233 -13.12 -7.08 -12.17
CA GLN A 233 -13.90 -6.64 -13.34
C GLN A 233 -13.47 -5.26 -13.81
N VAL A 234 -13.79 -4.93 -15.08
CA VAL A 234 -13.55 -3.60 -15.65
C VAL A 234 -14.32 -2.55 -14.86
N LYS A 235 -13.71 -1.38 -14.64
CA LYS A 235 -14.41 -0.20 -14.12
C LYS A 235 -15.43 0.27 -15.15
N GLY A 236 -16.70 0.33 -14.73
CA GLY A 236 -17.75 1.02 -15.48
C GLY A 236 -17.61 2.53 -15.45
#